data_AF-A0A9E3KVU0-F1
#
_entry.id   AF-A0A9E3KVU0-F1
#
_cell.length_a   1.000
_cell.length_b   1.000
_cell.length_c   1.000
_cell.angle_alpha   90.00
_cell.angle_beta   90.00
_cell.angle_gamma   90.00
#
_symmetry.space_group_name_H-M   'P 1'
#
loop_
_entity.id
_entity.type
_entity.pdbx_description
1 polymer ?
#
loop_
_entity_poly.entity_id
_entity_poly.type
_entity_poly.pdbx_seq_one_letter_code
_entity_poly.pdbx_strand_id
1 'polypeptide(L)'
;MNSLWKMWVDARTEEKALKLCERVLERMGRDASDKRAEPYPKTGGFVVSFAVGLEHAEWNDAVVEVIALGQRVAHGWALSGSIEDDPDGWSNRTSVAGVESIQWTLVGAGAVA
;
A
#
# COMPACT_ATOMS: atom_id res chain seq x y z
N MET A 1 -3.31 6.14 -13.49
CA MET A 1 -3.96 5.01 -12.77
C MET A 1 -3.59 5.12 -11.30
N ASN A 2 -4.33 4.51 -10.38
CA ASN A 2 -3.99 4.55 -8.96
C ASN A 2 -3.77 3.14 -8.41
N SER A 3 -2.89 3.04 -7.43
CA SER A 3 -2.80 1.88 -6.55
C SER A 3 -3.32 2.27 -5.17
N LEU A 4 -4.15 1.43 -4.58
CA LEU A 4 -4.64 1.59 -3.22
C LEU A 4 -3.78 0.76 -2.30
N TRP A 5 -3.36 1.36 -1.19
CA TRP A 5 -2.48 0.72 -0.23
C TRP A 5 -3.13 0.67 1.13
N LYS A 6 -2.86 -0.42 1.84
CA LYS A 6 -3.16 -0.58 3.26
C LYS A 6 -1.92 -1.07 3.96
N MET A 7 -1.65 -0.55 5.15
CA MET A 7 -0.61 -1.06 6.01
C MET A 7 -1.10 -1.20 7.43
N TRP A 8 -0.78 -2.33 8.05
CA TRP A 8 -1.08 -2.61 9.45
C TRP A 8 0.15 -2.26 10.27
N VAL A 9 -0.04 -1.40 11.26
CA VAL A 9 1.05 -0.82 12.04
C VAL A 9 0.82 -0.99 13.53
N ASP A 10 1.89 -1.34 14.24
CA ASP A 10 1.92 -1.34 15.71
C ASP A 10 2.17 0.08 16.22
N ALA A 11 1.10 0.87 16.24
CA ALA A 11 1.11 2.24 16.75
C ALA A 11 0.03 2.43 17.82
N ARG A 12 0.30 3.28 18.81
CA ARG A 12 -0.64 3.60 19.90
C ARG A 12 -1.45 4.88 19.66
N THR A 13 -1.10 5.65 18.64
CA THR A 13 -1.79 6.89 18.28
C THR A 13 -1.87 7.02 16.76
N GLU A 14 -2.90 7.71 16.30
CA GLU A 14 -3.10 8.02 14.87
C GLU A 14 -1.91 8.77 14.29
N GLU A 15 -1.39 9.78 15.01
CA GLU A 15 -0.21 10.55 14.60
C GLU A 15 1.02 9.66 14.34
N LYS A 16 1.26 8.66 15.22
CA LYS A 16 2.37 7.73 15.03
C LYS A 16 2.14 6.80 13.83
N ALA A 17 0.91 6.36 13.62
CA ALA A 17 0.54 5.56 12.45
C ALA A 17 0.78 6.34 11.14
N LEU A 18 0.38 7.61 11.08
CA LEU A 18 0.62 8.48 9.93
C LEU A 18 2.12 8.78 9.73
N LYS A 19 2.92 8.95 10.79
CA LYS A 19 4.38 9.06 10.65
C LYS A 19 5.03 7.82 10.06
N LEU A 20 4.52 6.61 10.38
CA LEU A 20 4.97 5.39 9.71
C LEU A 20 4.60 5.38 8.22
N CYS A 21 3.46 5.98 7.87
CA CYS A 21 3.02 6.12 6.47
C CYS A 21 4.03 6.97 5.68
N GLU A 22 4.41 8.13 6.23
CA GLU A 22 5.39 8.99 5.57
C GLU A 22 6.73 8.28 5.35
N ARG A 23 7.20 7.46 6.31
CA ARG A 23 8.44 6.66 6.13
C ARG A 23 8.31 5.60 5.04
N VAL A 24 7.11 5.04 4.84
CA VAL A 24 6.83 4.12 3.72
C VAL A 24 6.86 4.89 2.40
N LEU A 25 6.21 6.06 2.33
CA LEU A 25 6.14 6.92 1.15
C LEU A 25 7.52 7.46 0.72
N GLU A 26 8.35 7.87 1.69
CA GLU A 26 9.74 8.27 1.47
C GLU A 26 10.55 7.16 0.77
N ARG A 27 10.36 5.90 1.20
CA ARG A 27 11.03 4.75 0.57
C ARG A 27 10.44 4.36 -0.77
N MET A 28 9.13 4.51 -0.95
CA MET A 28 8.52 4.36 -2.26
C MET A 28 9.03 5.42 -3.23
N GLY A 29 9.42 6.60 -2.75
CA GLY A 29 9.76 7.75 -3.58
C GLY A 29 8.51 8.31 -4.28
N ARG A 30 7.39 8.31 -3.57
CA ARG A 30 6.06 8.71 -4.08
C ARG A 30 5.32 9.50 -3.02
N ASP A 31 4.53 10.46 -3.47
CA ASP A 31 3.48 11.09 -2.66
C ASP A 31 2.22 10.23 -2.67
N ALA A 32 1.33 10.46 -1.70
CA ALA A 32 0.04 9.79 -1.62
C ALA A 32 -1.10 10.75 -1.29
N SER A 33 -2.29 10.42 -1.80
CA SER A 33 -3.56 11.06 -1.44
C SER A 33 -4.36 10.19 -0.47
N ASP A 34 -5.43 10.78 0.08
CA ASP A 34 -6.46 10.07 0.86
C ASP A 34 -5.93 9.26 2.05
N LYS A 35 -4.86 9.75 2.68
CA LYS A 35 -4.25 9.10 3.85
C LYS A 35 -5.25 9.09 5.01
N ARG A 36 -5.55 7.91 5.54
CA ARG A 36 -6.44 7.72 6.70
C ARG A 36 -5.85 6.66 7.61
N ALA A 37 -5.90 6.90 8.91
CA ALA A 37 -5.49 5.93 9.92
C ALA A 37 -6.69 5.57 10.80
N GLU A 38 -7.02 4.30 10.87
CA GLU A 38 -8.16 3.78 11.63
C GLU A 38 -7.67 2.76 12.67
N PRO A 39 -8.16 2.81 13.92
CA PRO A 39 -7.83 1.79 14.91
C PRO A 39 -8.16 0.39 14.39
N TYR A 40 -7.26 -0.58 14.59
CA TYR A 40 -7.47 -1.97 14.20
C TYR A 40 -7.66 -2.86 15.43
N PRO A 41 -8.91 -3.21 15.80
CA PRO A 41 -9.18 -3.89 17.07
C PRO A 41 -8.50 -5.24 17.23
N LYS A 42 -8.18 -5.93 16.13
CA LYS A 42 -7.58 -7.27 16.18
C LYS A 42 -6.14 -7.28 16.67
N THR A 43 -5.36 -6.24 16.39
CA THR A 43 -3.96 -6.13 16.84
C THR A 43 -3.76 -5.06 17.91
N GLY A 44 -4.76 -4.19 18.13
CA GLY A 44 -4.63 -3.04 19.03
C GLY A 44 -3.73 -1.92 18.46
N GLY A 45 -3.39 -2.00 17.17
CA GLY A 45 -2.68 -1.00 16.39
C GLY A 45 -3.61 -0.21 15.47
N PHE A 46 -3.11 0.17 14.30
CA PHE A 46 -3.87 0.91 13.28
C PHE A 46 -3.76 0.25 11.90
N VAL A 47 -4.79 0.41 11.07
CA VAL A 47 -4.66 0.29 9.62
C VAL A 47 -4.55 1.68 9.03
N VAL A 48 -3.52 1.91 8.22
CA VAL A 48 -3.38 3.13 7.44
C VAL A 48 -3.69 2.81 5.99
N SER A 49 -4.64 3.53 5.41
CA SER A 49 -4.99 3.43 3.99
C SER A 49 -4.55 4.70 3.27
N PHE A 50 -4.06 4.57 2.04
CA PHE A 50 -3.64 5.69 1.19
C PHE A 50 -3.66 5.29 -0.29
N ALA A 51 -3.69 6.27 -1.19
CA ALA A 51 -3.63 6.04 -2.64
C ALA A 51 -2.34 6.62 -3.22
N VAL A 52 -1.70 5.87 -4.12
CA VAL A 52 -0.50 6.31 -4.85
C VAL A 52 -0.83 6.39 -6.34
N GLY A 53 -0.62 7.58 -6.90
CA GLY A 53 -0.71 7.79 -8.35
C GLY A 53 0.44 7.08 -9.07
N LEU A 54 0.10 6.34 -10.12
CA LEU A 54 1.06 5.66 -10.99
C LEU A 54 1.36 6.53 -12.22
N GLU A 55 2.62 6.49 -12.67
CA GLU A 55 3.10 7.26 -13.82
C GLU A 55 2.52 6.72 -15.14
N HIS A 56 2.26 5.41 -15.21
CA HIS A 56 1.79 4.77 -16.43
C HIS A 56 0.26 4.67 -16.50
N ALA A 57 -0.28 4.93 -17.70
CA ALA A 57 -1.71 4.81 -17.99
C ALA A 57 -2.10 3.43 -18.52
N GLU A 58 -1.17 2.74 -19.19
CA GLU A 58 -1.35 1.39 -19.70
C GLU A 58 -1.33 0.37 -18.57
N TRP A 59 -2.24 -0.61 -18.62
CA TRP A 59 -2.43 -1.58 -17.54
C TRP A 59 -1.16 -2.37 -17.22
N ASN A 60 -0.53 -2.95 -18.24
CA ASN A 60 0.65 -3.79 -18.07
C ASN A 60 1.80 -3.02 -17.40
N ASP A 61 2.01 -1.77 -17.81
CA ASP A 61 3.04 -0.91 -17.22
C ASP A 61 2.68 -0.53 -15.78
N ALA A 62 1.40 -0.27 -15.50
CA ALA A 62 0.92 0.00 -14.15
C ALA A 62 1.07 -1.20 -13.20
N VAL A 63 0.85 -2.44 -13.70
CA VAL A 63 1.09 -3.67 -12.95
C VAL A 63 2.58 -3.82 -12.61
N VAL A 64 3.47 -3.59 -13.57
CA VAL A 64 4.91 -3.64 -13.33
C VAL A 64 5.33 -2.54 -12.36
N GLU A 65 4.80 -1.32 -12.52
CA GLU A 65 5.10 -0.19 -11.65
C GLU A 65 4.69 -0.44 -10.20
N VAL A 66 3.47 -0.92 -9.94
CA VAL A 66 3.01 -1.16 -8.55
C VAL A 66 3.82 -2.26 -7.87
N ILE A 67 4.20 -3.31 -8.60
CA ILE A 67 5.09 -4.36 -8.09
C ILE A 67 6.47 -3.79 -7.77
N ALA A 68 7.03 -2.95 -8.66
CA ALA A 68 8.32 -2.30 -8.45
C ALA A 68 8.30 -1.35 -7.24
N LEU A 69 7.19 -0.63 -7.01
CA LEU A 69 6.99 0.18 -5.81
C LEU A 69 6.92 -0.69 -4.56
N GLY A 70 6.18 -1.80 -4.59
CA GLY A 70 6.10 -2.75 -3.49
C GLY A 70 7.46 -3.31 -3.07
N GLN A 71 8.32 -3.63 -4.04
CA GLN A 71 9.67 -4.12 -3.77
C GLN A 71 10.56 -3.11 -3.04
N ARG A 72 10.26 -1.80 -3.08
CA ARG A 72 11.01 -0.78 -2.34
C ARG A 72 10.71 -0.81 -0.85
N VAL A 73 9.55 -1.32 -0.45
CA VAL A 73 9.06 -1.23 0.94
C VAL A 73 8.89 -2.58 1.62
N ALA A 74 8.74 -3.67 0.86
CA ALA A 74 8.58 -5.02 1.41
C ALA A 74 9.08 -6.09 0.44
N HIS A 75 9.24 -7.31 0.94
CA HIS A 75 9.63 -8.47 0.15
C HIS A 75 8.72 -9.67 0.47
N GLY A 76 8.89 -10.80 -0.22
CA GLY A 76 8.07 -12.00 0.03
C GLY A 76 6.58 -11.77 -0.23
N TRP A 77 6.26 -11.05 -1.30
CA TRP A 77 4.90 -10.74 -1.73
C TRP A 77 4.14 -12.01 -2.13
N ALA A 78 2.94 -12.18 -1.60
CA ALA A 78 1.93 -13.11 -2.11
C ALA A 78 1.01 -12.34 -3.06
N LEU A 79 0.93 -12.78 -4.32
CA LEU A 79 0.05 -12.19 -5.31
C LEU A 79 -1.26 -12.98 -5.38
N SER A 80 -2.37 -12.26 -5.46
CA SER A 80 -3.72 -12.83 -5.61
C SER A 80 -4.56 -11.97 -6.57
N GLY A 81 -5.75 -12.46 -6.93
CA GLY A 81 -6.58 -11.84 -7.97
C GLY A 81 -6.16 -12.25 -9.39
N SER A 82 -6.75 -11.59 -10.38
CA SER A 82 -6.41 -11.67 -11.80
C SER A 82 -5.38 -10.60 -12.14
N ILE A 83 -4.24 -10.99 -12.71
CA ILE A 83 -3.23 -10.02 -13.18
C ILE A 83 -3.79 -9.09 -14.27
N GLU A 84 -4.77 -9.58 -15.02
CA GLU A 84 -5.38 -8.84 -16.14
C GLU A 84 -6.45 -7.84 -15.68
N ASP A 85 -6.96 -7.95 -14.45
CA ASP A 85 -8.13 -7.17 -14.00
C ASP A 85 -7.99 -6.53 -12.61
N ASP A 86 -7.54 -7.29 -11.60
CA ASP A 86 -7.58 -6.90 -10.18
C ASP A 86 -6.42 -7.46 -9.35
N PRO A 87 -5.15 -7.27 -9.77
CA PRO A 87 -4.02 -7.81 -9.03
C PRO A 87 -3.92 -7.15 -7.65
N ASP A 88 -3.68 -8.01 -6.68
CA ASP A 88 -3.46 -7.66 -5.30
C ASP A 88 -2.15 -8.27 -4.82
N GLY A 89 -1.38 -7.52 -4.04
CA GLY A 89 -0.17 -8.00 -3.40
C GLY A 89 -0.25 -7.80 -1.90
N TRP A 90 0.06 -8.86 -1.15
CA TRP A 90 0.19 -8.84 0.30
C TRP A 90 1.60 -9.21 0.75
N SER A 91 2.14 -8.52 1.76
CA SER A 91 3.38 -8.93 2.43
C SER A 91 3.33 -8.71 3.95
N ASN A 92 3.83 -9.69 4.70
CA ASN A 92 4.14 -9.60 6.13
C ASN A 92 5.63 -9.32 6.41
N ARG A 93 6.41 -8.96 5.37
CA ARG A 93 7.87 -8.75 5.47
C ARG A 93 8.23 -7.37 4.98
N THR A 94 7.74 -6.38 5.71
CA THR A 94 8.05 -4.98 5.43
C THR A 94 9.49 -4.66 5.85
N SER A 95 10.11 -3.76 5.13
CA SER A 95 11.42 -3.21 5.50
C SER A 95 11.31 -2.08 6.52
N VAL A 96 10.09 -1.56 6.77
CA VAL A 96 9.84 -0.38 7.60
C VAL A 96 9.46 -0.82 9.01
N ALA A 97 10.37 -0.61 9.96
CA ALA A 97 10.13 -0.95 11.36
C ALA A 97 8.87 -0.24 11.90
N GLY A 98 7.96 -1.02 12.49
CA GLY A 98 6.64 -0.60 12.96
C GLY A 98 5.49 -0.96 12.02
N VAL A 99 5.79 -1.44 10.80
CA VAL A 99 4.78 -1.93 9.85
C VAL A 99 4.79 -3.46 9.85
N GLU A 100 3.70 -4.07 10.31
CA GLU A 100 3.57 -5.53 10.43
C GLU A 100 3.27 -6.17 9.08
N SER A 101 2.38 -5.55 8.31
CA SER A 101 2.00 -6.00 6.99
C SER A 101 1.58 -4.85 6.10
N ILE A 102 1.66 -5.08 4.79
CA ILE A 102 1.31 -4.11 3.76
C ILE A 102 0.66 -4.82 2.59
N GLN A 103 -0.35 -4.17 2.02
CA GLN A 103 -1.11 -4.61 0.88
C GLN A 103 -1.17 -3.49 -0.15
N TRP A 104 -1.10 -3.85 -1.43
CA TRP A 104 -1.51 -2.98 -2.52
C TRP A 104 -2.56 -3.69 -3.38
N THR A 105 -3.46 -2.90 -3.94
CA THR A 105 -4.41 -3.32 -4.96
C THR A 105 -4.31 -2.33 -6.11
N LEU A 106 -4.23 -2.82 -7.35
CA LEU A 106 -4.29 -1.96 -8.52
C LEU A 106 -5.76 -1.69 -8.89
N VAL A 107 -6.13 -0.43 -9.08
CA VAL A 107 -7.48 -0.05 -9.52
C VAL A 107 -7.41 0.61 -10.90
N GLY A 108 -8.05 -0.04 -11.86
CA GLY A 108 -8.23 0.50 -13.21
C GLY A 108 -9.11 1.75 -13.21
N ALA A 109 -9.07 2.51 -14.31
CA ALA A 109 -9.78 3.78 -14.46
C ALA A 109 -11.32 3.70 -14.38
N GLY A 110 -11.91 2.50 -14.27
CA GLY A 110 -13.35 2.26 -14.18
C GLY A 110 -13.88 1.81 -12.81
N ALA A 111 -13.03 1.69 -11.79
CA ALA A 111 -13.40 1.06 -10.51
C ALA A 111 -13.83 2.04 -9.40
N VAL A 112 -14.28 3.25 -9.77
CA VAL A 112 -14.92 4.18 -8.82
C VAL A 112 -16.41 4.23 -9.17
N ALA A 113 -17.19 3.39 -8.49
CA ALA A 113 -18.64 3.51 -8.41
C ALA A 113 -19.02 4.18 -7.08
#